data_AF-A0A654U335-F1
#
_entry.id   AF-A0A654U335-F1
#
_cell.length_a   1.000
_cell.length_b   1.000
_cell.length_c   1.000
_cell.angle_alpha   90.00
_cell.angle_beta   90.00
_cell.angle_gamma   90.00
#
_symmetry.space_group_name_H-M   'P 1'
#
loop_
_entity.id
_entity.type
_entity.pdbx_description
1 polymer ?
#
loop_
_entity_poly.entity_id
_entity_poly.type
_entity_poly.pdbx_seq_one_letter_code
_entity_poly.pdbx_strand_id
1 'polypeptide(L)'
;MQQPTFDGLDDKVVSTYVDLYRKLDEGRELVDPTRFYELRYEDLIGDPEGQLRRLYQHLGLGDFECYLPRLRQYLADHADYKTNSYQLTVEQRAIVDEHWGEIIDRYGYDRHTPEPARLRPAVGG
;
A
#
# COMPACT_ATOMS: atom_id res chain seq x y z
N MET A 1 -36.31 -8.73 -0.94
CA MET A 1 -34.85 -8.52 -1.04
C MET A 1 -34.24 -9.11 0.22
N GLN A 2 -33.30 -10.06 0.11
CA GLN A 2 -32.54 -10.51 1.28
C GLN A 2 -31.48 -9.46 1.60
N GLN A 3 -31.41 -9.04 2.87
CA GLN A 3 -30.36 -8.17 3.37
C GLN A 3 -29.29 -9.10 3.98
N PRO A 4 -28.05 -9.10 3.47
CA PRO A 4 -27.01 -9.96 4.03
C PRO A 4 -26.78 -9.58 5.49
N THR A 5 -26.85 -10.57 6.38
CA THR A 5 -26.39 -10.41 7.76
C THR A 5 -24.87 -10.47 7.71
N PHE A 6 -24.20 -9.40 8.09
CA PHE A 6 -22.74 -9.28 8.05
C PHE A 6 -22.05 -10.10 9.16
N ASP A 7 -22.74 -11.12 9.69
CA ASP A 7 -22.25 -11.97 10.76
C ASP A 7 -21.01 -12.74 10.30
N GLY A 8 -19.90 -12.58 11.04
CA GLY A 8 -18.61 -13.20 10.74
C GLY A 8 -17.85 -12.58 9.56
N LEU A 9 -18.32 -11.45 9.00
CA LEU A 9 -17.59 -10.74 7.96
C LEU A 9 -16.24 -10.23 8.48
N ASP A 10 -16.21 -9.71 9.70
CA ASP A 10 -15.00 -9.16 10.32
C ASP A 10 -13.92 -10.24 10.49
N ASP A 11 -14.27 -11.39 11.06
CA ASP A 11 -13.37 -12.54 11.22
C ASP A 11 -12.84 -13.04 9.87
N LYS A 12 -13.71 -13.07 8.85
CA LYS A 12 -13.33 -13.50 7.49
C LYS A 12 -12.40 -12.49 6.81
N VAL A 13 -12.67 -11.20 6.95
CA VAL A 13 -11.82 -10.13 6.41
C VAL A 13 -10.43 -10.20 7.04
N VAL A 14 -10.39 -10.34 8.36
CA VAL A 14 -9.16 -10.37 9.14
C VAL A 14 -8.32 -11.61 8.82
N SER A 15 -8.93 -12.80 8.79
CA SER A 15 -8.22 -14.05 8.48
C SER A 15 -7.77 -14.16 7.02
N THR A 16 -8.57 -13.68 6.07
CA THR A 16 -8.21 -13.69 4.64
C THR A 16 -6.93 -12.90 4.38
N TYR A 17 -6.75 -11.77 5.07
CA TYR A 17 -5.57 -10.93 4.91
C TYR A 17 -4.29 -11.64 5.40
N VAL A 18 -4.37 -12.35 6.53
CA VAL A 18 -3.24 -13.16 7.05
C VAL A 18 -2.87 -14.26 6.06
N ASP A 19 -3.88 -14.96 5.53
CA ASP A 19 -3.66 -16.04 4.56
C ASP A 19 -3.01 -15.54 3.27
N LEU A 20 -3.44 -14.37 2.78
CA LEU A 20 -2.87 -13.74 1.60
C LEU A 20 -1.38 -13.43 1.78
N TYR A 21 -1.00 -12.78 2.88
CA TYR A 21 0.39 -12.39 3.13
C TYR A 21 1.29 -13.59 3.38
N ARG A 22 0.81 -14.61 4.10
CA ARG A 22 1.52 -15.88 4.24
C ARG A 22 1.81 -16.51 2.87
N LYS A 23 0.81 -16.55 1.98
CA LYS A 23 0.99 -17.12 0.63
C LYS A 23 1.91 -16.27 -0.25
N LEU A 24 1.86 -14.95 -0.09
CA LEU A 24 2.78 -14.03 -0.75
C LEU A 24 4.23 -14.29 -0.31
N ASP A 25 4.46 -14.45 0.99
CA ASP A 25 5.78 -14.74 1.55
C ASP A 25 6.32 -16.10 1.09
N GLU A 26 5.50 -17.15 1.16
CA GLU A 26 5.85 -18.48 0.62
C GLU A 26 6.20 -18.39 -0.88
N GLY A 27 5.41 -17.64 -1.65
CA GLY A 27 5.65 -17.44 -3.08
C GLY A 27 6.90 -16.63 -3.38
N ARG A 28 7.21 -15.62 -2.56
CA ARG A 28 8.39 -14.77 -2.71
C ARG A 28 9.69 -15.56 -2.62
N GLU A 29 9.76 -16.56 -1.75
CA GLU A 29 10.94 -17.45 -1.65
C GLU A 29 11.17 -18.29 -2.91
N LEU A 30 10.15 -18.48 -3.74
CA LEU A 30 10.21 -19.26 -4.97
C LEU A 30 10.52 -18.42 -6.22
N VAL A 31 10.46 -17.09 -6.11
CA VAL A 31 10.66 -16.17 -7.23
C VAL A 31 12.06 -15.58 -7.18
N ASP A 32 12.70 -15.45 -8.34
CA ASP A 32 13.97 -14.73 -8.44
C ASP A 32 13.78 -13.28 -7.95
N PRO A 33 14.59 -12.79 -6.99
CA PRO A 33 14.44 -11.44 -6.44
C PRO A 33 14.44 -10.33 -7.50
N THR A 34 15.06 -10.54 -8.66
CA THR A 34 15.06 -9.59 -9.79
C THR A 34 13.70 -9.46 -10.49
N ARG A 35 12.78 -10.39 -10.23
CA ARG A 35 11.43 -10.43 -10.82
C ARG A 35 10.33 -10.01 -9.84
N PHE A 36 10.70 -9.66 -8.61
CA PHE A 36 9.79 -9.21 -7.58
C PHE A 36 10.24 -7.85 -7.06
N TYR A 37 9.33 -6.86 -7.07
CA TYR A 37 9.59 -5.53 -6.56
C TYR A 37 8.48 -5.13 -5.60
N GLU A 38 8.86 -4.76 -4.37
CA GLU A 38 7.93 -4.32 -3.33
C GLU A 38 7.95 -2.79 -3.25
N LEU A 39 6.77 -2.18 -3.29
CA LEU A 39 6.61 -0.73 -3.29
C LEU A 39 5.56 -0.34 -2.25
N ARG A 40 5.94 0.47 -1.27
CA ARG A 40 5.02 1.01 -0.27
C ARG A 40 4.19 2.13 -0.89
N TYR A 41 2.93 2.20 -0.51
CA TYR A 41 2.02 3.23 -0.99
C TYR A 41 2.52 4.63 -0.61
N GLU A 42 2.98 4.80 0.63
CA GLU A 42 3.50 6.06 1.17
C GLU A 42 4.71 6.57 0.39
N ASP A 43 5.60 5.64 0.02
CA ASP A 43 6.78 5.94 -0.78
C ASP A 43 6.41 6.34 -2.21
N LEU A 44 5.39 5.69 -2.79
CA LEU A 44 4.88 6.01 -4.13
C LEU A 44 4.23 7.38 -4.18
N ILE A 45 3.40 7.76 -3.20
CA ILE A 45 2.79 9.09 -3.19
C ILE A 45 3.80 10.19 -2.86
N GLY A 46 4.85 9.88 -2.10
CA GLY A 46 5.90 10.84 -1.73
C GLY A 46 6.87 11.16 -2.88
N ASP A 47 7.19 10.17 -3.72
CA ASP A 47 8.11 10.31 -4.87
C ASP A 47 7.71 9.37 -6.03
N PRO A 48 6.61 9.64 -6.74
CA PRO A 48 6.09 8.72 -7.76
C PRO A 48 7.05 8.50 -8.91
N GLU A 49 7.73 9.56 -9.36
CA GLU A 49 8.72 9.46 -10.45
C GLU A 49 9.94 8.62 -10.04
N GLY A 50 10.51 8.86 -8.86
CA GLY A 50 11.66 8.11 -8.38
C GLY A 50 11.33 6.65 -8.06
N GLN A 51 10.15 6.37 -7.50
CA GLN A 51 9.71 5.00 -7.25
C GLN A 51 9.50 4.21 -8.54
N LEU A 52 8.83 4.80 -9.53
CA LEU A 52 8.62 4.12 -10.81
C LEU A 52 9.91 3.95 -11.60
N ARG A 53 10.85 4.91 -11.53
CA ARG A 53 12.19 4.74 -12.11
C ARG A 53 12.93 3.55 -11.51
N ARG A 54 12.94 3.43 -10.18
CA ARG A 54 13.55 2.28 -9.46
C ARG A 54 12.90 0.95 -9.86
N LEU A 55 11.57 0.92 -9.94
CA LEU A 55 10.81 -0.26 -10.37
C LEU A 55 11.19 -0.69 -11.79
N TYR A 56 11.24 0.25 -12.74
CA TYR A 56 11.64 -0.03 -14.12
C TYR A 56 13.06 -0.59 -14.22
N GLN A 57 13.99 -0.02 -13.46
CA GLN A 57 15.36 -0.47 -13.40
C GLN A 57 15.48 -1.88 -12.81
N HIS A 58 14.78 -2.14 -11.70
CA HIS A 58 14.83 -3.45 -11.02
C HIS A 58 14.25 -4.57 -11.87
N LEU A 59 13.08 -4.34 -12.47
CA LEU A 59 12.39 -5.34 -13.27
C LEU A 59 12.88 -5.41 -14.73
N GLY A 60 13.81 -4.54 -15.13
CA GLY A 60 14.35 -4.51 -16.49
C GLY A 60 13.30 -4.18 -17.57
N LEU A 61 12.36 -3.27 -17.28
CA LEU A 61 11.23 -2.95 -18.16
C LEU A 61 11.58 -2.05 -19.35
N GLY A 62 12.86 -1.74 -19.54
CA GLY A 62 13.35 -0.85 -20.58
C GLY A 62 13.46 0.60 -20.13
N ASP A 63 13.38 1.53 -21.08
CA ASP A 63 13.67 2.94 -20.83
C ASP A 63 12.48 3.67 -20.21
N PHE A 64 12.65 4.07 -18.94
CA PHE A 64 11.66 4.85 -18.20
C PHE A 64 11.49 6.27 -18.73
N GLU A 65 12.55 6.86 -19.32
CA GLU A 65 12.52 8.25 -19.76
C GLU A 65 11.52 8.49 -20.91
N CYS A 66 11.24 7.45 -21.72
CA CYS A 66 10.17 7.48 -22.70
C CYS A 66 8.77 7.57 -22.08
N TYR A 67 8.56 7.03 -20.88
CA TYR A 67 7.27 7.03 -20.18
C TYR A 67 7.08 8.26 -19.28
N LEU A 68 8.18 8.85 -18.81
CA LEU A 68 8.17 9.97 -17.87
C LEU A 68 7.25 11.15 -18.26
N PRO A 69 7.16 11.61 -19.52
CA PRO A 69 6.25 12.69 -19.89
C PRO A 69 4.77 12.34 -19.65
N ARG A 70 4.39 11.10 -19.95
CA ARG A 70 3.01 10.63 -19.77
C ARG A 70 2.67 10.47 -18.28
N LEU A 71 3.62 10.01 -17.48
CA LEU A 71 3.46 9.94 -16.03
C LEU A 71 3.22 11.32 -15.43
N ARG A 72 4.02 12.33 -15.82
CA ARG A 72 3.86 13.71 -15.34
C ARG A 72 2.50 14.30 -15.68
N GLN A 73 2.02 14.03 -16.90
CA GLN A 73 0.68 14.45 -17.30
C GLN A 73 -0.39 13.80 -16.43
N TYR A 74 -0.31 12.48 -16.20
CA TYR A 74 -1.24 11.77 -15.33
C TYR A 74 -1.23 12.33 -13.89
N LEU A 75 -0.05 12.58 -13.32
CA LEU A 75 0.06 13.15 -11.98
C LEU A 75 -0.55 14.56 -11.90
N ALA A 76 -0.38 15.37 -12.95
CA ALA A 76 -1.02 16.68 -13.03
C ALA A 76 -2.55 16.58 -13.10
N ASP A 77 -3.09 15.65 -13.87
CA ASP A 77 -4.53 15.42 -14.01
C ASP A 77 -5.17 14.86 -12.72
N HIS A 78 -4.38 14.21 -11.87
CA HIS A 78 -4.82 13.55 -10.63
C HIS A 78 -4.35 14.25 -9.34
N ALA A 79 -3.88 15.50 -9.43
CA ALA A 79 -3.32 16.26 -8.30
C ALA A 79 -4.32 16.48 -7.14
N ASP A 80 -5.63 16.43 -7.42
CA ASP A 80 -6.69 16.68 -6.43
C ASP A 80 -7.13 15.42 -5.65
N TYR A 81 -6.46 14.28 -5.83
CA TYR A 81 -6.83 13.05 -5.12
C TYR A 81 -6.56 13.15 -3.62
N LYS A 82 -7.64 13.07 -2.82
CA LYS A 82 -7.55 13.02 -1.36
C LYS A 82 -7.56 11.59 -0.86
N THR A 83 -6.60 11.25 -0.01
CA THR A 83 -6.56 9.96 0.70
C THR A 83 -7.73 9.86 1.68
N ASN A 84 -8.32 8.66 1.76
CA ASN A 84 -9.33 8.36 2.76
C ASN A 84 -8.67 8.28 4.14
N SER A 85 -9.25 8.95 5.14
CA SER A 85 -8.85 8.83 6.53
C SER A 85 -9.84 7.92 7.27
N TYR A 86 -9.34 6.86 7.88
CA TYR A 86 -10.12 5.95 8.70
C TYR A 86 -9.72 6.10 10.17
N GLN A 87 -10.70 6.23 11.06
CA GLN A 87 -10.49 6.23 12.50
C GLN A 87 -11.02 4.90 13.06
N LEU A 88 -10.11 4.07 13.56
CA LEU A 88 -10.47 2.79 14.20
C LEU A 88 -10.89 3.02 15.66
N THR A 89 -11.92 2.31 16.11
CA THR A 89 -12.25 2.22 17.53
C THR A 89 -11.17 1.44 18.30
N VAL A 90 -11.17 1.52 19.63
CA VAL A 90 -10.23 0.77 20.48
C VAL A 90 -10.37 -0.74 20.26
N GLU A 91 -11.61 -1.24 20.15
CA GLU A 91 -11.90 -2.65 19.91
C GLU A 91 -11.41 -3.10 18.53
N GLN A 92 -11.64 -2.31 17.49
CA GLN A 92 -11.13 -2.59 16.14
C GLN A 92 -9.61 -2.59 16.08
N ARG A 93 -8.96 -1.68 16.81
CA ARG A 93 -7.50 -1.64 16.90
C ARG A 93 -6.95 -2.90 17.57
N ALA A 94 -7.58 -3.36 18.65
CA ALA A 94 -7.18 -4.60 19.32
C ALA A 94 -7.26 -5.81 18.39
N ILE A 95 -8.34 -5.92 17.59
CA ILE A 95 -8.49 -6.99 16.59
C ILE A 95 -7.41 -6.89 15.50
N VAL A 96 -7.13 -5.70 14.98
CA VAL A 96 -6.07 -5.50 13.98
C VAL A 96 -4.70 -5.84 14.56
N ASP A 97 -4.40 -5.41 15.78
CA ASP A 97 -3.12 -5.68 16.44
C ASP A 97 -2.94 -7.18 16.71
N GLU A 98 -4.00 -7.87 17.15
CA GLU A 98 -3.98 -9.32 17.42
C GLU A 98 -3.70 -10.14 16.15
N HIS A 99 -4.35 -9.80 15.03
CA HIS A 99 -4.29 -10.63 13.83
C HIS A 99 -3.26 -10.17 12.81
N TRP A 100 -3.01 -8.87 12.69
CA TRP A 100 -2.12 -8.29 11.65
C TRP A 100 -0.87 -7.66 12.24
N GLY A 101 -0.69 -7.67 13.56
CA GLY A 101 0.47 -7.06 14.22
C GLY A 101 1.81 -7.58 13.68
N GLU A 102 1.92 -8.88 13.40
CA GLU A 102 3.15 -9.46 12.82
C GLU A 102 3.44 -8.97 11.40
N ILE A 103 2.39 -8.80 10.59
CA ILE A 103 2.48 -8.26 9.22
C ILE A 103 2.89 -6.79 9.29
N ILE A 104 2.23 -6.01 10.14
CA ILE A 104 2.51 -4.58 10.35
C ILE A 104 4.00 -4.36 10.70
N ASP A 105 4.53 -5.14 11.65
CA ASP A 105 5.94 -5.07 12.04
C ASP A 105 6.88 -5.47 10.90
N ARG A 106 6.56 -6.58 10.20
CA ARG A 106 7.36 -7.10 9.10
C ARG A 106 7.54 -6.09 7.98
N TYR A 107 6.50 -5.32 7.66
CA TYR A 107 6.52 -4.28 6.63
C TYR A 107 6.95 -2.91 7.15
N GLY A 108 7.36 -2.80 8.43
CA GLY A 108 7.87 -1.57 9.02
C GLY A 108 6.83 -0.47 9.16
N TYR A 109 5.56 -0.84 9.32
CA TYR A 109 4.50 0.09 9.66
C TYR A 109 4.46 0.29 11.17
N ASP A 110 4.41 1.54 11.64
CA ASP A 110 4.31 1.83 13.07
C ASP A 110 2.87 1.56 13.54
N ARG A 111 2.72 0.60 14.46
CA ARG A 111 1.46 0.20 15.12
C ARG A 111 0.72 1.37 15.78
N HIS A 112 1.46 2.43 16.12
CA HIS A 112 0.92 3.61 16.78
C HIS A 112 0.54 4.75 15.84
N THR A 113 0.83 4.68 14.53
CA THR A 113 0.63 5.82 13.62
C THR A 113 -0.82 6.32 13.67
N PRO A 114 -1.07 7.49 14.29
CA PRO A 114 -2.33 8.18 14.15
C PRO A 114 -2.21 9.09 12.92
N GLU A 115 -3.25 9.04 12.08
CA GLU A 115 -3.47 9.94 10.95
C GLU A 115 -2.62 9.65 9.69
N PRO A 116 -3.23 9.53 8.50
CA PRO A 116 -2.46 9.53 7.26
C PRO A 116 -1.62 10.79 7.22
N ALA A 117 -0.34 10.67 6.87
CA ALA A 117 0.56 11.79 6.66
C ALA A 117 -0.18 12.89 5.88
N ARG A 118 -0.50 14.01 6.55
CA ARG A 118 -1.09 15.17 5.90
C ARG A 118 -0.10 15.61 4.83
N LEU A 119 -0.41 15.30 3.57
CA LEU A 119 0.35 15.79 2.44
C LEU A 119 0.34 17.32 2.53
N ARG A 120 1.51 17.91 2.78
CA ARG A 120 1.69 19.35 2.66
C ARG A 120 1.40 19.69 1.20
N PRO A 121 0.57 20.69 0.89
CA PRO A 121 0.42 21.14 -0.49
C PRO A 121 1.80 21.50 -1.01
N ALA A 122 2.12 21.04 -2.23
CA ALA A 122 3.29 21.50 -2.95
C ALA A 122 3.19 23.03 -3.05
N VAL A 123 3.98 23.74 -2.23
CA VAL A 123 4.12 25.19 -2.31
C VAL A 123 4.88 25.45 -3.61
N GLY A 124 4.14 25.82 -4.65
CA GLY A 124 4.69 26.51 -5.80
C GLY A 124 4.97 27.96 -5.41
N GLY A 125 6.24 28.35 -5.48
CA GLY A 125 6.74 29.72 -5.43
C GLY A 125 7.92 29.84 -6.37
#